data_AF-A0A3P7ILA5-F1
#
_entry.id   AF-A0A3P7ILA5-F1
#
_cell.length_a   1.000
_cell.length_b   1.000
_cell.length_c   1.000
_cell.angle_alpha   90.00
_cell.angle_beta   90.00
_cell.angle_gamma   90.00
#
_symmetry.space_group_name_H-M   'P 1'
#
loop_
_entity.id
_entity.type
_entity.pdbx_description
1 polymer ?
#
loop_
_entity_poly.entity_id
_entity_poly.type
_entity_poly.pdbx_seq_one_letter_code
_entity_poly.pdbx_strand_id
1 'polypeptide(L)'
;MRFRCRLRLVDSFGTHVEFNYRSYFNAHQAEFSTKGFTERMEKQTERKISFLGTKQKNPWGGHGLQLLQYWTFFPHTPDNGFLGFAIHDSDVKPLFERGSHGATSLVYGKEKYMWDKCESVIGVLKNLTEVHATVADINGTESDLFSNISNHGFLNFTGITSLLRSVNLFVGLGFPFEGPAPLEAIANGAVFINPKFDPPKSRLNTIFFRDKPTMREFTSQAPYIERLGKPYVYTVDINDTVALAHAIRSALLEKPRPFLPEEFTPEGMLIRVNMLISRDLCSKTSFWPPSTSLQPKVGAKEESCEKVCDSAGLICEPSFFPLINVNAALQR
;
A
#
# COMPACT_ATOMS: atom_id res chain seq x y z
N MET A 1 -16.40 -27.36 -9.58
CA MET A 1 -15.00 -27.44 -10.07
C MET A 1 -14.15 -28.21 -9.06
N ARG A 2 -13.62 -29.38 -9.45
CA ARG A 2 -12.85 -30.31 -8.60
C ARG A 2 -11.55 -29.72 -8.02
N PHE A 3 -11.10 -28.56 -8.52
CA PHE A 3 -9.83 -27.91 -8.14
C PHE A 3 -10.01 -26.55 -7.46
N ARG A 4 -11.25 -26.12 -7.17
CA ARG A 4 -11.52 -24.77 -6.65
C ARG A 4 -10.75 -24.45 -5.37
N CYS A 5 -10.61 -25.41 -4.46
CA CYS A 5 -9.86 -25.28 -3.20
C CYS A 5 -8.33 -25.19 -3.37
N ARG A 6 -7.80 -25.56 -4.54
CA ARG A 6 -6.36 -25.51 -4.86
C ARG A 6 -5.94 -24.19 -5.50
N LEU A 7 -6.91 -23.38 -5.94
CA LEU A 7 -6.61 -22.07 -6.51
C LEU A 7 -5.96 -21.19 -5.45
N ARG A 8 -4.96 -20.42 -5.87
CA ARG A 8 -4.35 -19.34 -5.10
C ARG A 8 -4.31 -18.15 -6.05
N LEU A 9 -5.06 -17.10 -5.73
CA LEU A 9 -5.24 -15.94 -6.58
C LEU A 9 -4.36 -14.81 -6.06
N VAL A 10 -3.35 -14.43 -6.83
CA VAL A 10 -2.54 -13.25 -6.50
C VAL A 10 -3.38 -12.01 -6.75
N ASP A 11 -3.69 -11.30 -5.68
CA ASP A 11 -4.57 -10.13 -5.66
C ASP A 11 -3.94 -9.05 -4.79
N SER A 12 -3.19 -8.15 -5.42
CA SER A 12 -2.32 -7.20 -4.72
C SER A 12 -3.03 -6.37 -3.66
N PHE A 13 -4.27 -5.94 -3.92
CA PHE A 13 -5.04 -5.04 -3.04
C PHE A 13 -5.98 -5.77 -2.07
N GLY A 14 -6.17 -7.08 -2.26
CA GLY A 14 -7.03 -7.92 -1.46
C GLY A 14 -8.51 -7.84 -1.82
N THR A 15 -9.23 -8.85 -1.35
CA THR A 15 -10.67 -9.02 -1.52
C THR A 15 -11.31 -9.25 -0.15
N HIS A 16 -12.18 -8.34 0.28
CA HIS A 16 -12.99 -8.53 1.49
C HIS A 16 -14.20 -9.43 1.24
N VAL A 17 -14.73 -10.01 2.31
CA VAL A 17 -15.88 -10.94 2.30
C VAL A 17 -17.09 -10.40 1.53
N GLU A 18 -17.42 -9.12 1.68
CA GLU A 18 -18.60 -8.50 1.08
C GLU A 18 -18.53 -8.45 -0.46
N PHE A 19 -17.34 -8.52 -1.04
CA PHE A 19 -17.13 -8.54 -2.49
C PHE A 19 -16.93 -9.95 -3.07
N ASN A 20 -16.66 -10.93 -2.21
CA ASN A 20 -16.35 -12.30 -2.65
C ASN A 20 -17.61 -13.06 -3.11
N TYR A 21 -18.75 -12.85 -2.45
CA TYR A 21 -20.01 -13.51 -2.78
C TYR A 21 -20.89 -12.62 -3.67
N ARG A 22 -21.09 -13.04 -4.92
CA ARG A 22 -21.83 -12.26 -5.93
C ARG A 22 -23.26 -11.92 -5.51
N SER A 23 -23.96 -12.84 -4.84
CA SER A 23 -25.32 -12.60 -4.33
C SER A 23 -25.33 -11.49 -3.28
N TYR A 24 -24.41 -11.54 -2.31
CA TYR A 24 -24.30 -10.54 -1.26
C TYR A 24 -23.92 -9.18 -1.83
N PHE A 25 -22.88 -9.11 -2.65
CA PHE A 25 -22.46 -7.86 -3.31
C PHE A 25 -23.60 -7.23 -4.11
N ASN A 26 -24.34 -8.02 -4.90
CA ASN A 26 -25.46 -7.52 -5.71
C ASN A 26 -26.61 -6.98 -4.85
N ALA A 27 -26.85 -7.56 -3.67
CA ALA A 27 -27.90 -7.11 -2.76
C ALA A 27 -27.54 -5.81 -2.02
N HIS A 28 -26.25 -5.56 -1.77
CA HIS A 28 -25.76 -4.44 -0.97
C HIS A 28 -25.00 -3.38 -1.78
N GLN A 29 -25.20 -3.31 -3.11
CA GLN A 29 -24.47 -2.37 -3.98
C GLN A 29 -24.58 -0.92 -3.53
N ALA A 30 -25.71 -0.53 -2.92
CA ALA A 30 -25.91 0.84 -2.44
C ALA A 30 -24.89 1.23 -1.36
N GLU A 31 -24.60 0.32 -0.43
CA GLU A 31 -23.61 0.49 0.66
C GLU A 31 -22.18 0.56 0.13
N PHE A 32 -21.95 -0.09 -1.02
CA PHE A 32 -20.64 -0.21 -1.66
C PHE A 32 -20.43 0.81 -2.79
N SER A 33 -21.34 1.75 -2.99
CA SER A 33 -21.27 2.67 -4.14
C SER A 33 -20.94 4.10 -3.75
N THR A 34 -20.22 4.80 -4.64
CA THR A 34 -19.72 6.17 -4.46
C THR A 34 -20.80 7.26 -4.58
N LYS A 35 -22.09 6.97 -4.38
CA LYS A 35 -23.19 7.89 -4.76
C LYS A 35 -22.98 9.33 -4.26
N GLY A 36 -22.49 9.52 -3.03
CA GLY A 36 -22.21 10.86 -2.49
C GLY A 36 -20.90 11.52 -2.98
N PHE A 37 -19.92 10.74 -3.43
CA PHE A 37 -18.63 11.26 -3.94
C PHE A 37 -18.72 11.72 -5.39
N THR A 38 -19.48 11.00 -6.24
CA THR A 38 -19.68 11.36 -7.64
C THR A 38 -20.29 12.76 -7.77
N GLU A 39 -21.33 13.06 -6.98
CA GLU A 39 -21.98 14.39 -6.98
C GLU A 39 -21.03 15.52 -6.53
N ARG A 40 -20.10 15.25 -5.60
CA ARG A 40 -19.07 16.22 -5.17
C ARG A 40 -18.02 16.46 -6.26
N MET A 41 -17.55 15.40 -6.92
CA MET A 41 -16.55 15.52 -8.00
C MET A 41 -17.12 16.21 -9.24
N GLU A 42 -18.38 15.93 -9.62
CA GLU A 42 -19.05 16.62 -10.72
C GLU A 42 -19.14 18.14 -10.46
N LYS A 43 -19.44 18.53 -9.22
CA LYS A 43 -19.43 19.95 -8.81
C LYS A 43 -18.04 20.57 -8.84
N GLN A 44 -16.99 19.82 -8.51
CA GLN A 44 -15.62 20.34 -8.43
C GLN A 44 -14.89 20.37 -9.78
N THR A 45 -15.30 19.54 -10.74
CA THR A 45 -14.64 19.43 -12.06
C THR A 45 -15.40 20.11 -13.19
N GLU A 46 -16.59 20.67 -12.92
CA GLU A 46 -17.54 21.23 -13.89
C GLU A 46 -17.83 20.30 -15.09
N ARG A 47 -17.55 19.01 -14.93
CA ARG A 47 -17.83 17.97 -15.91
C ARG A 47 -18.91 17.07 -15.34
N LYS A 48 -19.98 16.86 -16.12
CA LYS A 48 -20.91 15.76 -15.89
C LYS A 48 -20.11 14.47 -16.00
N ILE A 49 -19.95 13.79 -14.87
CA ILE A 49 -19.40 12.45 -14.80
C ILE A 49 -20.61 11.53 -14.96
N SER A 50 -21.08 11.40 -16.20
CA SER A 50 -22.22 10.52 -16.54
C SER A 50 -21.82 9.06 -16.40
N PHE A 51 -21.88 8.53 -15.19
CA PHE A 51 -22.04 7.09 -15.02
C PHE A 51 -23.54 6.82 -14.99
N LEU A 52 -24.10 6.46 -16.16
CA LEU A 52 -25.43 5.86 -16.22
C LEU A 52 -25.55 4.85 -15.08
N GLY A 53 -26.69 4.89 -14.37
CA GLY A 53 -27.12 3.97 -13.32
C GLY A 53 -27.19 2.52 -13.80
N THR A 54 -26.04 1.99 -14.19
CA THR A 54 -25.77 0.62 -14.53
C THR A 54 -25.39 -0.05 -13.22
N LYS A 55 -26.02 -1.20 -12.91
CA LYS A 55 -25.63 -2.06 -11.79
C LYS A 55 -24.10 -2.13 -11.75
N GLN A 56 -23.50 -1.66 -10.65
CA GLN A 56 -22.05 -1.63 -10.53
C GLN A 56 -21.55 -3.05 -10.71
N LYS A 57 -20.82 -3.32 -11.80
CA LYS A 57 -20.13 -4.59 -11.97
C LYS A 57 -18.88 -4.48 -11.12
N ASN A 58 -18.66 -5.43 -10.24
CA ASN A 58 -17.34 -5.66 -9.67
C ASN A 58 -16.65 -6.72 -10.54
N PRO A 59 -15.81 -6.33 -11.51
CA PRO A 59 -15.14 -7.29 -12.39
C PRO A 59 -14.06 -8.10 -11.66
N TRP A 60 -13.66 -7.67 -10.45
CA TRP A 60 -12.54 -8.24 -9.70
C TRP A 60 -12.98 -9.15 -8.54
N GLY A 61 -14.26 -9.12 -8.16
CA GLY A 61 -14.84 -9.94 -7.08
C GLY A 61 -15.79 -11.03 -7.57
N GLY A 62 -16.56 -11.61 -6.65
CA GLY A 62 -17.62 -12.56 -6.97
C GLY A 62 -17.15 -13.99 -7.27
N HIS A 63 -15.88 -14.32 -7.01
CA HIS A 63 -15.34 -15.65 -7.27
C HIS A 63 -15.89 -16.71 -6.32
N GLY A 64 -16.25 -16.34 -5.08
CA GLY A 64 -16.70 -17.23 -4.01
C GLY A 64 -15.61 -18.22 -3.55
N LEU A 65 -14.34 -17.86 -3.67
CA LEU A 65 -13.24 -18.67 -3.12
C LEU A 65 -13.23 -18.54 -1.59
N GLN A 66 -12.51 -19.41 -0.88
CA GLN A 66 -12.19 -19.11 0.51
C GLN A 66 -11.28 -17.87 0.55
N LEU A 67 -11.49 -16.93 1.47
CA LEU A 67 -10.78 -15.64 1.46
C LEU A 67 -9.26 -15.80 1.61
N LEU A 68 -8.80 -16.83 2.34
CA LEU A 68 -7.38 -17.19 2.46
C LEU A 68 -6.75 -17.70 1.14
N GLN A 69 -7.53 -17.92 0.08
CA GLN A 69 -7.02 -18.24 -1.25
C GLN A 69 -6.56 -17.00 -2.03
N TYR A 70 -6.95 -15.80 -1.60
CA TYR A 70 -6.48 -14.54 -2.16
C TYR A 70 -5.16 -14.17 -1.50
N TRP A 71 -4.17 -13.77 -2.29
CA TRP A 71 -2.79 -13.56 -1.87
C TRP A 71 -2.35 -12.14 -2.16
N THR A 72 -2.16 -11.34 -1.10
CA THR A 72 -1.87 -9.90 -1.17
C THR A 72 -0.38 -9.59 -1.19
N PHE A 73 -0.03 -8.37 -1.64
CA PHE A 73 1.36 -7.90 -1.68
C PHE A 73 1.85 -7.28 -0.38
N PHE A 74 0.94 -6.82 0.47
CA PHE A 74 1.23 -6.36 1.83
C PHE A 74 0.22 -6.99 2.80
N PRO A 75 0.56 -7.11 4.09
CA PRO A 75 -0.32 -7.71 5.10
C PRO A 75 -1.42 -6.73 5.56
N HIS A 76 -2.19 -6.18 4.61
CA HIS A 76 -3.21 -5.15 4.86
C HIS A 76 -4.65 -5.68 4.92
N THR A 77 -4.86 -6.96 4.59
CA THR A 77 -6.19 -7.58 4.55
C THR A 77 -6.12 -8.95 5.22
N PRO A 78 -6.43 -9.05 6.53
CA PRO A 78 -6.32 -10.29 7.29
C PRO A 78 -7.28 -11.39 6.84
N ASP A 79 -8.36 -11.05 6.13
CA ASP A 79 -9.21 -12.02 5.44
C ASP A 79 -8.43 -12.87 4.40
N ASN A 80 -7.33 -12.32 3.87
CA ASN A 80 -6.53 -12.90 2.80
C ASN A 80 -5.19 -13.46 3.30
N GLY A 81 -4.54 -14.27 2.48
CA GLY A 81 -3.15 -14.66 2.72
C GLY A 81 -2.20 -13.53 2.33
N PHE A 82 -1.20 -13.23 3.16
CA PHE A 82 -0.12 -12.33 2.77
C PHE A 82 0.94 -13.11 1.99
N LEU A 83 1.10 -12.84 0.69
CA LEU A 83 2.16 -13.42 -0.14
C LEU A 83 3.41 -12.54 -0.13
N GLY A 84 3.25 -11.24 -0.34
CA GLY A 84 4.36 -10.31 -0.40
C GLY A 84 5.31 -10.54 -1.58
N PHE A 85 6.52 -10.07 -1.40
CA PHE A 85 7.64 -10.17 -2.34
C PHE A 85 8.93 -10.12 -1.53
N ALA A 86 10.07 -10.36 -2.18
CA ALA A 86 11.38 -10.23 -1.58
C ALA A 86 12.14 -9.06 -2.21
N ILE A 87 12.83 -8.28 -1.37
CA ILE A 87 13.81 -7.30 -1.81
C ILE A 87 15.18 -7.93 -1.60
N HIS A 88 15.94 -8.04 -2.68
CA HIS A 88 17.29 -8.58 -2.65
C HIS A 88 18.28 -7.49 -2.23
N ASP A 89 19.07 -7.76 -1.19
CA ASP A 89 20.26 -6.98 -0.93
C ASP A 89 21.33 -7.31 -1.98
N SER A 90 21.99 -6.30 -2.52
CA SER A 90 22.96 -6.46 -3.61
C SER A 90 24.25 -5.70 -3.31
N ASP A 91 25.36 -6.06 -3.94
CA ASP A 91 26.64 -5.35 -3.76
C ASP A 91 26.80 -4.13 -4.68
N VAL A 92 25.70 -3.60 -5.23
CA VAL A 92 25.72 -2.49 -6.19
C VAL A 92 26.27 -1.23 -5.53
N LYS A 93 27.30 -0.62 -6.12
CA LYS A 93 27.88 0.62 -5.58
C LYS A 93 26.94 1.82 -5.77
N PRO A 94 26.98 2.82 -4.87
CA PRO A 94 26.23 4.06 -5.07
C PRO A 94 26.70 4.77 -6.34
N LEU A 95 25.78 5.50 -6.98
CA LEU A 95 26.05 6.35 -8.14
C LEU A 95 26.97 7.52 -7.75
N PHE A 96 26.79 8.03 -6.55
CA PHE A 96 27.66 8.99 -5.88
C PHE A 96 27.58 8.78 -4.36
N GLU A 97 28.65 9.12 -3.64
CA GLU A 97 28.67 8.95 -2.18
C GLU A 97 27.59 9.80 -1.51
N ARG A 98 26.76 9.18 -0.66
CA ARG A 98 25.64 9.89 -0.03
C ARG A 98 26.15 11.06 0.81
N GLY A 99 25.64 12.25 0.50
CA GLY A 99 26.04 13.50 1.16
C GLY A 99 27.26 14.18 0.54
N SER A 100 27.90 13.62 -0.49
CA SER A 100 29.02 14.28 -1.17
C SER A 100 28.58 15.52 -1.98
N HIS A 101 27.32 15.55 -2.41
CA HIS A 101 26.70 16.67 -3.15
C HIS A 101 25.74 17.50 -2.26
N GLY A 102 25.83 17.37 -0.94
CA GLY A 102 24.84 17.92 -0.02
C GLY A 102 23.59 17.03 0.07
N ALA A 103 22.45 17.64 0.43
CA ALA A 103 21.20 16.93 0.63
C ALA A 103 20.52 16.61 -0.72
N THR A 104 20.16 15.35 -0.93
CA THR A 104 19.60 14.86 -2.20
C THR A 104 18.27 14.14 -1.97
N SER A 105 17.33 14.29 -2.90
CA SER A 105 16.06 13.56 -2.89
C SER A 105 15.81 12.86 -4.22
N LEU A 106 15.22 11.67 -4.20
CA LEU A 106 14.65 11.01 -5.36
C LEU A 106 13.12 11.00 -5.24
N VAL A 107 12.44 11.53 -6.26
CA VAL A 107 10.98 11.56 -6.28
C VAL A 107 10.41 10.26 -6.80
N TYR A 108 9.42 9.72 -6.07
CA TYR A 108 8.67 8.53 -6.43
C TYR A 108 7.53 8.86 -7.39
N GLY A 109 7.84 8.88 -8.69
CA GLY A 109 6.88 9.04 -9.76
C GLY A 109 7.58 8.87 -11.11
N LYS A 110 7.25 7.81 -11.85
CA LYS A 110 7.98 7.40 -13.06
C LYS A 110 7.36 7.87 -14.38
N GLU A 111 6.17 8.44 -14.31
CA GLU A 111 5.41 8.95 -15.45
C GLU A 111 4.94 10.38 -15.15
N LYS A 112 4.89 11.24 -16.17
CA LYS A 112 4.60 12.67 -16.05
C LYS A 112 3.31 12.95 -15.28
N TYR A 113 2.24 12.20 -15.54
CA TYR A 113 0.95 12.39 -14.88
C TYR A 113 1.00 12.18 -13.35
N MET A 114 1.98 11.41 -12.85
CA MET A 114 2.14 11.19 -11.41
C MET A 114 2.63 12.45 -10.68
N TRP A 115 3.13 13.43 -11.43
CA TRP A 115 3.64 14.71 -10.94
C TRP A 115 2.62 15.85 -11.10
N ASP A 116 1.45 15.57 -11.70
CA ASP A 116 0.41 16.58 -11.90
C ASP A 116 0.00 17.19 -10.56
N LYS A 117 -0.10 18.52 -10.53
CA LYS A 117 -0.51 19.31 -9.34
C LYS A 117 0.44 19.20 -8.15
N CYS A 118 1.69 18.79 -8.37
CA CYS A 118 2.70 18.67 -7.32
C CYS A 118 3.70 19.85 -7.30
N GLU A 119 3.40 20.97 -7.98
CA GLU A 119 4.33 22.11 -8.14
C GLU A 119 4.81 22.66 -6.79
N SER A 120 3.92 22.77 -5.80
CA SER A 120 4.25 23.23 -4.45
C SER A 120 5.21 22.28 -3.72
N VAL A 121 4.94 20.97 -3.80
CA VAL A 121 5.77 19.90 -3.21
C VAL A 121 7.16 19.93 -3.82
N ILE A 122 7.24 19.98 -5.15
CA ILE A 122 8.51 20.04 -5.88
C ILE A 122 9.25 21.35 -5.59
N GLY A 123 8.54 22.47 -5.44
CA GLY A 123 9.13 23.75 -5.04
C GLY A 123 9.82 23.67 -3.67
N VAL A 124 9.20 23.00 -2.70
CA VAL A 124 9.83 22.75 -1.39
C VAL A 124 11.08 21.89 -1.53
N LEU A 125 11.02 20.81 -2.31
CA LEU A 125 12.18 19.93 -2.54
C LEU A 125 13.35 20.65 -3.20
N LYS A 126 13.10 21.43 -4.26
CA LYS A 126 14.13 22.21 -4.97
C LYS A 126 14.83 23.24 -4.07
N ASN A 127 14.12 23.75 -3.06
CA ASN A 127 14.70 24.70 -2.10
C ASN A 127 15.57 24.02 -1.02
N LEU A 128 15.37 22.73 -0.76
CA LEU A 128 16.00 22.02 0.34
C LEU A 128 17.01 20.95 -0.10
N THR A 129 16.91 20.46 -1.33
CA THR A 129 17.67 19.32 -1.84
C THR A 129 17.98 19.46 -3.33
N GLU A 130 19.04 18.79 -3.78
CA GLU A 130 19.17 18.43 -5.20
C GLU A 130 18.13 17.34 -5.52
N VAL A 131 17.25 17.61 -6.48
CA VAL A 131 16.11 16.75 -6.81
C VAL A 131 16.45 15.85 -8.00
N HIS A 132 16.35 14.55 -7.78
CA HIS A 132 16.51 13.49 -8.77
C HIS A 132 15.15 12.89 -9.14
N ALA A 133 15.04 12.38 -10.36
CA ALA A 133 13.85 11.71 -10.86
C ALA A 133 14.19 10.59 -11.83
N THR A 134 13.25 9.67 -12.07
CA THR A 134 13.35 8.59 -13.06
C THR A 134 12.10 8.57 -13.95
N VAL A 135 11.77 9.71 -14.55
CA VAL A 135 10.57 9.88 -15.36
C VAL A 135 10.85 9.48 -16.80
N ALA A 136 10.10 8.50 -17.30
CA ALA A 136 10.36 7.86 -18.59
C ALA A 136 9.79 8.61 -19.80
N ASP A 137 8.73 9.40 -19.61
CA ASP A 137 7.89 9.99 -20.66
C ASP A 137 8.04 11.52 -20.78
N ILE A 138 9.22 12.05 -20.45
CA ILE A 138 9.55 13.48 -20.61
C ILE A 138 10.63 13.65 -21.67
N ASN A 139 10.28 14.42 -22.71
CA ASN A 139 11.26 15.01 -23.63
C ASN A 139 11.67 16.38 -23.06
N GLY A 140 12.97 16.71 -23.14
CA GLY A 140 13.63 17.79 -22.37
C GLY A 140 13.14 19.25 -22.54
N THR A 141 11.94 19.49 -23.06
CA THR A 141 11.40 20.82 -23.40
C THR A 141 10.02 21.15 -22.82
N GLU A 142 9.38 20.31 -22.00
CA GLU A 142 7.91 20.37 -21.86
C GLU A 142 7.29 20.81 -20.52
N SER A 143 8.03 21.14 -19.45
CA SER A 143 7.41 21.74 -18.26
C SER A 143 8.41 22.37 -17.28
N ASP A 144 8.11 23.59 -16.82
CA ASP A 144 8.85 24.30 -15.76
C ASP A 144 8.98 23.47 -14.47
N LEU A 145 8.06 22.52 -14.23
CA LEU A 145 8.11 21.63 -13.10
C LEU A 145 9.40 20.80 -13.07
N PHE A 146 9.89 20.37 -14.23
CA PHE A 146 11.09 19.52 -14.34
C PHE A 146 12.37 20.32 -14.57
N SER A 147 12.29 21.65 -14.64
CA SER A 147 13.48 22.50 -14.63
C SER A 147 14.31 22.25 -13.37
N ASN A 148 15.64 22.21 -13.48
CA ASN A 148 16.54 21.97 -12.35
C ASN A 148 16.25 20.66 -11.58
N ILE A 149 15.76 19.62 -12.28
CA ILE A 149 15.67 18.25 -11.78
C ILE A 149 16.63 17.37 -12.58
N SER A 150 17.44 16.59 -11.88
CA SER A 150 18.32 15.58 -12.48
C SER A 150 17.48 14.34 -12.84
N ASN A 151 16.92 14.31 -14.06
CA ASN A 151 16.13 13.18 -14.53
C ASN A 151 17.04 12.10 -15.15
N HIS A 152 17.01 10.91 -14.59
CA HIS A 152 17.81 9.75 -15.01
C HIS A 152 17.08 8.86 -16.03
N GLY A 153 15.84 9.20 -16.38
CA GLY A 153 15.01 8.41 -17.28
C GLY A 153 14.69 7.03 -16.70
N PHE A 154 14.45 6.05 -17.57
CA PHE A 154 14.23 4.67 -17.15
C PHE A 154 15.56 4.02 -16.74
N LEU A 155 15.63 3.52 -15.51
CA LEU A 155 16.79 2.79 -14.98
C LEU A 155 16.47 1.30 -14.84
N ASN A 156 17.49 0.46 -15.09
CA ASN A 156 17.43 -0.96 -14.75
C ASN A 156 17.70 -1.18 -13.25
N PHE A 157 17.65 -2.43 -12.79
CA PHE A 157 17.88 -2.80 -11.39
C PHE A 157 19.19 -2.22 -10.81
N THR A 158 20.30 -2.35 -11.52
CA THR A 158 21.59 -1.80 -11.08
C THR A 158 21.55 -0.28 -10.97
N GLY A 159 20.99 0.40 -11.97
CA GLY A 159 20.89 1.85 -11.99
C GLY A 159 20.02 2.40 -10.85
N ILE A 160 18.82 1.84 -10.64
CA ILE A 160 17.94 2.31 -9.58
C ILE A 160 18.51 2.02 -8.19
N THR A 161 19.12 0.85 -7.99
CA THR A 161 19.77 0.50 -6.71
C THR A 161 20.94 1.43 -6.41
N SER A 162 21.78 1.70 -7.43
CA SER A 162 22.90 2.64 -7.33
C SER A 162 22.43 4.05 -6.97
N LEU A 163 21.34 4.52 -7.57
CA LEU A 163 20.75 5.82 -7.25
C LEU A 163 20.13 5.85 -5.84
N LEU A 164 19.37 4.83 -5.44
CA LEU A 164 18.78 4.73 -4.09
C LEU A 164 19.83 4.73 -2.98
N ARG A 165 20.98 4.11 -3.20
CA ARG A 165 22.13 4.15 -2.27
C ARG A 165 22.74 5.55 -2.15
N SER A 166 22.59 6.38 -3.17
CA SER A 166 23.19 7.70 -3.24
C SER A 166 22.33 8.78 -2.58
N VAL A 167 21.01 8.68 -2.72
CA VAL A 167 20.09 9.72 -2.25
C VAL A 167 19.81 9.68 -0.74
N ASN A 168 19.55 10.83 -0.12
CA ASN A 168 19.16 10.90 1.29
C ASN A 168 17.68 10.56 1.50
N LEU A 169 16.82 11.11 0.65
CA LEU A 169 15.37 11.00 0.75
C LEU A 169 14.78 10.29 -0.47
N PHE A 170 13.75 9.49 -0.23
CA PHE A 170 12.83 9.02 -1.27
C PHE A 170 11.46 9.64 -1.00
N VAL A 171 10.88 10.36 -1.97
CA VAL A 171 9.74 11.25 -1.70
C VAL A 171 8.52 10.83 -2.50
N GLY A 172 7.48 10.40 -1.79
CA GLY A 172 6.18 10.09 -2.37
C GLY A 172 5.41 11.33 -2.83
N LEU A 173 4.67 11.19 -3.95
CA LEU A 173 3.74 12.22 -4.45
C LEU A 173 2.26 11.86 -4.20
N GLY A 174 1.98 10.73 -3.55
CA GLY A 174 0.63 10.24 -3.25
C GLY A 174 0.14 9.19 -4.23
N PHE A 175 0.87 8.94 -5.32
CA PHE A 175 0.65 7.86 -6.27
C PHE A 175 2.00 7.41 -6.86
N PRO A 176 2.24 6.12 -7.15
CA PRO A 176 1.31 4.98 -6.99
C PRO A 176 1.15 4.53 -5.54
N PHE A 177 0.04 3.83 -5.26
CA PHE A 177 -0.30 3.29 -3.93
C PHE A 177 0.38 1.94 -3.69
N GLU A 178 0.94 1.75 -2.49
CA GLU A 178 1.49 0.46 -2.02
C GLU A 178 2.37 -0.24 -3.06
N GLY A 179 3.34 0.48 -3.62
CA GLY A 179 4.39 -0.12 -4.45
C GLY A 179 5.57 -0.63 -3.61
N PRO A 180 6.48 -1.42 -4.21
CA PRO A 180 7.66 -1.94 -3.53
C PRO A 180 8.75 -0.87 -3.33
N ALA A 181 8.81 0.14 -4.20
CA ALA A 181 9.90 1.11 -4.27
C ALA A 181 10.24 1.83 -2.95
N PRO A 182 9.29 2.21 -2.08
CA PRO A 182 9.66 2.82 -0.81
C PRO A 182 10.35 1.84 0.15
N LEU A 183 10.03 0.54 0.12
CA LEU A 183 10.81 -0.45 0.87
C LEU A 183 12.20 -0.64 0.28
N GLU A 184 12.34 -0.63 -1.06
CA GLU A 184 13.65 -0.69 -1.71
C GLU A 184 14.53 0.52 -1.34
N ALA A 185 13.93 1.71 -1.23
CA ALA A 185 14.60 2.92 -0.77
C ALA A 185 15.12 2.79 0.67
N ILE A 186 14.26 2.31 1.58
CA ILE A 186 14.61 2.10 2.99
C ILE A 186 15.67 0.99 3.14
N ALA A 187 15.57 -0.08 2.34
CA ALA A 187 16.57 -1.15 2.28
C ALA A 187 17.92 -0.68 1.73
N ASN A 188 17.97 0.46 1.04
CA ASN A 188 19.20 1.13 0.63
C ASN A 188 19.53 2.36 1.49
N GLY A 189 18.84 2.52 2.62
CA GLY A 189 19.11 3.51 3.66
C GLY A 189 18.54 4.91 3.41
N ALA A 190 17.75 5.13 2.36
CA ALA A 190 17.08 6.42 2.17
C ALA A 190 15.88 6.54 3.11
N VAL A 191 15.58 7.76 3.57
CA VAL A 191 14.38 8.03 4.38
C VAL A 191 13.19 8.26 3.45
N PHE A 192 12.07 7.58 3.70
CA PHE A 192 10.86 7.75 2.90
C PHE A 192 9.97 8.88 3.46
N ILE A 193 9.68 9.87 2.64
CA ILE A 193 8.63 10.86 2.91
C ILE A 193 7.32 10.30 2.34
N ASN A 194 6.43 9.87 3.23
CA ASN A 194 5.18 9.19 2.90
C ASN A 194 3.99 10.17 2.96
N PRO A 195 3.31 10.45 1.84
CA PRO A 195 2.14 11.32 1.85
C PRO A 195 1.01 10.77 2.72
N LYS A 196 0.60 11.55 3.72
CA LYS A 196 -0.59 11.28 4.54
C LYS A 196 -1.85 11.60 3.74
N PHE A 197 -2.90 10.81 3.94
CA PHE A 197 -4.22 11.07 3.40
C PHE A 197 -5.21 11.34 4.52
N ASP A 198 -5.78 12.55 4.51
CA ASP A 198 -6.80 12.98 5.44
C ASP A 198 -7.90 13.74 4.65
N PRO A 199 -9.09 13.15 4.45
CA PRO A 199 -9.50 11.83 4.93
C PRO A 199 -8.75 10.68 4.21
N PRO A 200 -8.71 9.47 4.80
CA PRO A 200 -8.16 8.29 4.17
C PRO A 200 -8.77 8.02 2.79
N LYS A 201 -7.96 7.54 1.84
CA LYS A 201 -8.43 7.20 0.49
C LYS A 201 -9.04 5.80 0.47
N SER A 202 -10.16 5.63 -0.20
CA SER A 202 -10.80 4.33 -0.38
C SER A 202 -11.60 4.29 -1.67
N ARG A 203 -12.24 3.16 -1.94
CA ARG A 203 -13.15 3.04 -3.08
C ARG A 203 -14.34 3.98 -3.03
N LEU A 204 -14.67 4.52 -1.85
CA LEU A 204 -15.77 5.47 -1.69
C LEU A 204 -15.42 6.88 -2.16
N ASN A 205 -14.14 7.25 -2.19
CA ASN A 205 -13.71 8.64 -2.43
C ASN A 205 -12.53 8.78 -3.40
N THR A 206 -12.09 7.70 -4.05
CA THR A 206 -10.92 7.72 -4.93
C THR A 206 -11.16 6.84 -6.16
N ILE A 207 -11.10 7.44 -7.34
CA ILE A 207 -11.43 6.78 -8.63
C ILE A 207 -10.62 5.50 -8.84
N PHE A 208 -9.32 5.51 -8.52
CA PHE A 208 -8.43 4.35 -8.66
C PHE A 208 -8.92 3.11 -7.87
N PHE A 209 -9.57 3.32 -6.73
CA PHE A 209 -10.05 2.26 -5.86
C PHE A 209 -11.48 1.82 -6.15
N ARG A 210 -12.26 2.61 -6.90
CA ARG A 210 -13.72 2.45 -7.07
C ARG A 210 -14.18 1.03 -7.36
N ASP A 211 -13.48 0.36 -8.26
CA ASP A 211 -13.86 -0.96 -8.75
C ASP A 211 -13.16 -2.10 -7.97
N LYS A 212 -12.21 -1.79 -7.09
CA LYS A 212 -11.49 -2.81 -6.31
C LYS A 212 -12.40 -3.49 -5.28
N PRO A 213 -12.22 -4.79 -5.02
CA PRO A 213 -13.11 -5.60 -4.19
C PRO A 213 -12.80 -5.48 -2.68
N THR A 214 -12.59 -4.26 -2.17
CA THR A 214 -12.25 -4.03 -0.75
C THR A 214 -12.71 -2.66 -0.25
N MET A 215 -13.29 -2.60 0.95
CA MET A 215 -13.64 -1.33 1.62
C MET A 215 -12.45 -0.70 2.36
N ARG A 216 -11.24 -1.27 2.24
CA ARG A 216 -10.05 -0.80 2.95
C ARG A 216 -9.76 0.67 2.66
N GLU A 217 -9.38 1.36 3.72
CA GLU A 217 -8.97 2.76 3.71
C GLU A 217 -7.43 2.88 3.75
N PHE A 218 -6.90 3.82 2.99
CA PHE A 218 -5.49 4.15 2.90
C PHE A 218 -5.26 5.45 3.66
N THR A 219 -4.59 5.35 4.81
CA THR A 219 -4.18 6.49 5.65
C THR A 219 -3.00 7.26 5.07
N SER A 220 -2.26 6.65 4.15
CA SER A 220 -1.10 7.24 3.47
C SER A 220 -0.83 6.55 2.13
N GLN A 221 0.17 7.02 1.37
CA GLN A 221 0.56 6.42 0.08
C GLN A 221 0.97 4.94 0.23
N ALA A 222 1.62 4.59 1.34
CA ALA A 222 1.99 3.22 1.69
C ALA A 222 1.70 2.91 3.18
N PRO A 223 0.45 2.51 3.53
CA PRO A 223 0.03 2.30 4.92
C PRO A 223 0.81 1.23 5.67
N TYR A 224 1.28 0.17 5.00
CA TYR A 224 2.19 -0.79 5.65
C TYR A 224 3.50 -0.12 6.07
N ILE A 225 4.07 0.69 5.19
CA ILE A 225 5.37 1.35 5.38
C ILE A 225 5.26 2.46 6.42
N GLU A 226 4.10 3.12 6.53
CA GLU A 226 3.79 4.06 7.61
C GLU A 226 4.07 3.49 9.01
N ARG A 227 3.83 2.18 9.23
CA ARG A 227 4.06 1.50 10.52
C ARG A 227 5.53 1.40 10.89
N LEU A 228 6.45 1.48 9.92
CA LEU A 228 7.89 1.48 10.20
C LEU A 228 8.31 2.75 10.95
N GLY A 229 7.59 3.85 10.73
CA GLY A 229 7.79 5.12 11.43
C GLY A 229 9.22 5.66 11.34
N LYS A 230 9.53 6.63 12.20
CA LYS A 230 10.88 7.19 12.30
C LYS A 230 11.86 6.15 12.86
N PRO A 231 13.15 6.16 12.44
CA PRO A 231 13.77 7.17 11.57
C PRO A 231 13.59 6.91 10.06
N TYR A 232 12.91 5.83 9.67
CA TYR A 232 12.83 5.35 8.28
C TYR A 232 11.78 6.08 7.43
N VAL A 233 10.68 6.48 8.07
CA VAL A 233 9.48 6.97 7.39
C VAL A 233 8.94 8.19 8.11
N TYR A 234 8.71 9.25 7.34
CA TYR A 234 8.03 10.46 7.77
C TYR A 234 6.69 10.56 7.04
N THR A 235 5.60 10.22 7.73
CA THR A 235 4.25 10.36 7.18
C THR A 235 3.73 11.77 7.42
N VAL A 236 3.49 12.55 6.36
CA VAL A 236 3.18 13.98 6.43
C VAL A 236 2.18 14.39 5.35
N ASP A 237 1.31 15.36 5.64
CA ASP A 237 0.52 16.00 4.58
C ASP A 237 1.45 16.84 3.70
N ILE A 238 1.67 16.37 2.47
CA ILE A 238 2.58 17.03 1.53
C ILE A 238 2.02 18.35 0.98
N ASN A 239 0.71 18.60 1.11
CA ASN A 239 0.12 19.87 0.67
C ASN A 239 0.33 21.00 1.69
N ASP A 240 0.58 20.65 2.96
CA ASP A 240 1.10 21.59 3.94
C ASP A 240 2.61 21.74 3.75
N THR A 241 2.98 22.76 2.97
CA THR A 241 4.39 23.02 2.60
C THR A 241 5.27 23.32 3.81
N VAL A 242 4.71 23.85 4.90
CA VAL A 242 5.45 24.12 6.13
C VAL A 242 5.73 22.81 6.87
N ALA A 243 4.71 21.97 7.04
CA ALA A 243 4.87 20.65 7.65
C ALA A 243 5.82 19.77 6.82
N LEU A 244 5.69 19.79 5.49
CA LEU A 244 6.58 19.09 4.57
C LEU A 244 8.03 19.55 4.70
N ALA A 245 8.28 20.86 4.68
CA ALA A 245 9.63 21.40 4.83
C ALA A 245 10.26 21.02 6.19
N HIS A 246 9.46 21.03 7.26
CA HIS A 246 9.91 20.59 8.58
C HIS A 246 10.23 19.09 8.62
N ALA A 247 9.37 18.25 8.01
CA ALA A 247 9.60 16.81 7.90
C ALA A 247 10.87 16.49 7.10
N ILE A 248 11.08 17.16 5.95
CA ILE A 248 12.29 17.02 5.13
C ILE A 248 13.54 17.40 5.93
N ARG A 249 13.53 18.57 6.59
CA ARG A 249 14.69 18.99 7.40
C ARG A 249 14.99 18.00 8.51
N SER A 250 13.98 17.46 9.18
CA SER A 250 14.15 16.44 10.22
C SER A 250 14.71 15.14 9.63
N ALA A 251 14.15 14.67 8.52
CA ALA A 251 14.58 13.45 7.83
C ALA A 251 16.02 13.54 7.32
N LEU A 252 16.48 14.71 6.88
CA LEU A 252 17.87 14.92 6.44
C LEU A 252 18.90 14.84 7.57
N LEU A 253 18.47 15.00 8.82
CA LEU A 253 19.33 14.81 10.00
C LEU A 253 19.46 13.33 10.38
N GLU A 254 18.54 12.49 9.90
CA GLU A 254 18.58 11.05 10.17
C GLU A 254 19.73 10.38 9.41
N LYS A 255 20.33 9.37 10.05
CA LYS A 255 21.32 8.49 9.42
C LYS A 255 20.92 7.04 9.68
N PRO A 256 19.75 6.61 9.17
CA PRO A 256 19.27 5.27 9.47
C PRO A 256 20.21 4.23 8.82
N ARG A 257 20.45 3.14 9.54
CA ARG A 257 21.04 1.97 8.91
C ARG A 257 20.03 1.37 7.93
N PRO A 258 20.45 0.92 6.74
CA PRO A 258 19.59 0.18 5.83
C PRO A 258 18.75 -0.87 6.57
N PHE A 259 17.46 -0.92 6.28
CA PHE A 259 16.52 -1.76 7.00
C PHE A 259 15.51 -2.38 6.04
N LEU A 260 15.21 -3.64 6.28
CA LEU A 260 14.19 -4.39 5.56
C LEU A 260 13.47 -5.27 6.58
N PRO A 261 12.15 -5.19 6.73
CA PRO A 261 11.41 -6.10 7.58
C PRO A 261 11.64 -7.55 7.14
N GLU A 262 11.76 -8.47 8.10
CA GLU A 262 12.10 -9.88 7.83
C GLU A 262 11.16 -10.52 6.80
N GLU A 263 9.87 -10.19 6.85
CA GLU A 263 8.88 -10.70 5.91
C GLU A 263 9.07 -10.24 4.45
N PHE A 264 9.93 -9.26 4.18
CA PHE A 264 10.33 -8.85 2.84
C PHE A 264 11.76 -9.27 2.47
N THR A 265 12.46 -10.03 3.31
CA THR A 265 13.74 -10.66 2.96
C THR A 265 13.49 -11.90 2.07
N PRO A 266 14.49 -12.36 1.30
CA PRO A 266 14.40 -13.64 0.59
C PRO A 266 14.08 -14.82 1.51
N GLU A 267 14.69 -14.88 2.70
CA GLU A 267 14.46 -15.94 3.68
C GLU A 267 13.04 -15.90 4.25
N GLY A 268 12.58 -14.73 4.70
CA GLY A 268 11.21 -14.56 5.20
C GLY A 268 10.15 -14.86 4.14
N MET A 269 10.39 -14.52 2.88
CA MET A 269 9.52 -14.91 1.77
C MET A 269 9.50 -16.43 1.58
N LEU A 270 10.64 -17.13 1.62
CA LEU A 270 10.69 -18.58 1.48
C LEU A 270 9.93 -19.29 2.61
N ILE A 271 10.10 -18.86 3.86
CA ILE A 271 9.35 -19.38 5.01
C ILE A 271 7.85 -19.20 4.79
N ARG A 272 7.43 -17.99 4.42
CA ARG A 272 6.01 -17.66 4.20
C ARG A 272 5.41 -18.42 3.04
N VAL A 273 6.09 -18.50 1.90
CA VAL A 273 5.63 -19.27 0.73
C VAL A 273 5.47 -20.73 1.10
N ASN A 274 6.42 -21.33 1.83
CA ASN A 274 6.30 -22.70 2.33
C ASN A 274 5.03 -22.88 3.19
N MET A 275 4.76 -21.96 4.12
CA MET A 275 3.54 -22.00 4.94
C MET A 275 2.25 -21.86 4.11
N LEU A 276 2.24 -20.97 3.11
CA LEU A 276 1.08 -20.71 2.26
C LEU A 276 0.74 -21.90 1.35
N ILE A 277 1.75 -22.56 0.78
CA ILE A 277 1.54 -23.72 -0.10
C ILE A 277 1.19 -24.98 0.69
N SER A 278 1.69 -25.13 1.92
CA SER A 278 1.37 -26.25 2.81
C SER A 278 -0.01 -26.13 3.45
N ARG A 279 -0.65 -24.95 3.41
CA ARG A 279 -1.99 -24.75 3.98
C ARG A 279 -3.05 -25.51 3.19
N ASP A 280 -3.69 -26.47 3.86
CA ASP A 280 -4.82 -27.22 3.31
C ASP A 280 -6.11 -26.38 3.36
N LEU A 281 -6.62 -26.06 2.17
CA LEU A 281 -7.91 -25.37 1.98
C LEU A 281 -8.94 -26.28 1.28
N CYS A 282 -8.60 -27.54 1.05
CA CYS A 282 -9.45 -28.54 0.39
C CYS A 282 -10.20 -29.42 1.38
N SER A 283 -9.63 -29.68 2.55
CA SER A 283 -10.32 -30.40 3.62
C SER A 283 -11.40 -29.55 4.27
N LYS A 284 -12.45 -30.19 4.77
CA LYS A 284 -13.52 -29.53 5.54
C LYS A 284 -13.06 -29.07 6.92
N THR A 285 -11.96 -29.63 7.41
CA THR A 285 -11.33 -29.32 8.70
C THR A 285 -9.93 -28.81 8.41
N SER A 286 -9.68 -27.51 8.65
CA SER A 286 -8.33 -26.96 8.74
C SER A 286 -7.94 -26.88 10.20
N PHE A 287 -6.75 -27.37 10.53
CA PHE A 287 -6.17 -27.33 11.88
C PHE A 287 -5.07 -26.26 12.00
N TRP A 288 -4.95 -25.41 10.98
CA TRP A 288 -3.93 -24.38 10.90
C TRP A 288 -4.57 -23.01 10.63
N PRO A 289 -4.25 -21.97 11.43
CA PRO A 289 -3.42 -22.03 12.65
C PRO A 289 -4.06 -22.93 13.74
N PRO A 290 -3.29 -23.40 14.74
CA PRO A 290 -3.83 -24.25 15.79
C PRO A 290 -4.84 -23.47 16.63
N SER A 291 -5.93 -24.12 17.05
CA SER A 291 -7.00 -23.48 17.83
C SER A 291 -6.52 -22.90 19.17
N THR A 292 -5.39 -23.37 19.70
CA THR A 292 -4.74 -22.80 20.89
C THR A 292 -4.20 -21.38 20.67
N SER A 293 -4.05 -20.94 19.42
CA SER A 293 -3.68 -19.55 19.08
C SER A 293 -4.88 -18.59 19.11
N LEU A 294 -6.11 -19.08 19.24
CA LEU A 294 -7.30 -18.24 19.30
C LEU A 294 -7.29 -17.40 20.59
N GLN A 295 -7.29 -16.08 20.42
CA GLN A 295 -7.50 -15.11 21.49
C GLN A 295 -8.76 -14.30 21.18
N PRO A 296 -9.94 -14.67 21.71
CA PRO A 296 -11.17 -13.95 21.46
C PRO A 296 -11.09 -12.51 21.98
N LYS A 297 -11.56 -11.56 21.18
CA LYS A 297 -11.71 -10.15 21.55
C LYS A 297 -13.10 -9.67 21.18
N VAL A 298 -13.66 -8.79 22.00
CA VAL A 298 -14.95 -8.14 21.75
C VAL A 298 -14.69 -6.68 21.44
N GLY A 299 -15.08 -6.24 20.25
CA GLY A 299 -14.97 -4.85 19.82
C GLY A 299 -16.13 -3.99 20.28
N ALA A 300 -15.94 -2.67 20.23
CA ALA A 300 -17.03 -1.73 20.37
C ALA A 300 -18.00 -1.81 19.17
N LYS A 301 -19.19 -1.19 19.31
CA LYS A 301 -20.14 -1.09 18.20
C LYS A 301 -19.47 -0.36 17.01
N GLU A 302 -19.62 -0.94 15.82
CA GLU A 302 -19.03 -0.46 14.55
C GLU A 302 -17.50 -0.54 14.45
N GLU A 303 -16.84 -1.17 15.43
CA GLU A 303 -15.43 -1.49 15.33
C GLU A 303 -15.24 -2.82 14.59
N SER A 304 -14.38 -2.83 13.55
CA SER A 304 -14.10 -4.05 12.80
C SER A 304 -13.22 -5.01 13.60
N CYS A 305 -13.36 -6.32 13.37
CA CYS A 305 -12.47 -7.32 13.99
C CYS A 305 -11.00 -7.04 13.69
N GLU A 306 -10.69 -6.49 12.50
CA GLU A 306 -9.34 -6.08 12.11
C GLU A 306 -8.77 -5.03 13.06
N LYS A 307 -9.54 -3.96 13.36
CA LYS A 307 -9.12 -2.88 14.27
C LYS A 307 -8.99 -3.37 15.71
N VAL A 308 -9.93 -4.19 16.17
CA VAL A 308 -9.88 -4.77 17.52
C VAL A 308 -8.63 -5.62 17.70
N CYS A 309 -8.32 -6.49 16.74
CA CYS A 309 -7.11 -7.31 16.78
C CYS A 309 -5.85 -6.44 16.72
N ASP A 310 -5.76 -5.50 15.77
CA ASP A 310 -4.58 -4.63 15.59
C ASP A 310 -4.29 -3.79 16.85
N SER A 311 -5.33 -3.20 17.46
CA SER A 311 -5.21 -2.44 18.72
C SER A 311 -4.75 -3.28 19.92
N ALA A 312 -4.99 -4.59 19.87
CA ALA A 312 -4.53 -5.56 20.86
C ALA A 312 -3.15 -6.16 20.54
N GLY A 313 -2.47 -5.71 19.48
CA GLY A 313 -1.21 -6.29 19.02
C GLY A 313 -1.36 -7.68 18.41
N LEU A 314 -2.54 -7.99 17.86
CA LEU A 314 -2.90 -9.26 17.24
C LEU A 314 -3.26 -9.05 15.76
N ILE A 315 -3.37 -10.15 15.02
CA ILE A 315 -3.95 -10.17 13.67
C ILE A 315 -5.29 -10.92 13.71
N CYS A 316 -6.29 -10.42 13.00
CA CYS A 316 -7.57 -11.12 12.86
C CYS A 316 -7.35 -12.41 12.05
N GLU A 317 -7.85 -13.55 12.54
CA GLU A 317 -7.65 -14.85 11.88
C GLU A 317 -9.01 -15.43 11.45
N PRO A 318 -9.38 -15.33 10.16
CA PRO A 318 -10.71 -15.69 9.68
C PRO A 318 -11.01 -17.20 9.79
N SER A 319 -9.99 -18.06 9.86
CA SER A 319 -10.21 -19.50 10.06
C SER A 319 -10.77 -19.85 11.44
N PHE A 320 -10.72 -18.93 12.41
CA PHE A 320 -11.29 -19.15 13.75
C PHE A 320 -12.75 -18.73 13.91
N PHE A 321 -13.37 -18.04 12.94
CA PHE A 321 -14.80 -17.67 13.04
C PHE A 321 -15.73 -18.86 13.34
N PRO A 322 -15.56 -20.07 12.75
CA PRO A 322 -16.36 -21.23 13.11
C PRO A 322 -16.23 -21.67 14.58
N LEU A 323 -15.11 -21.39 15.24
CA LEU A 323 -14.86 -21.77 16.64
C LEU A 323 -15.60 -20.88 17.64
N ILE A 324 -15.88 -19.64 17.26
CA ILE A 324 -16.62 -18.67 18.09
C ILE A 324 -18.10 -18.57 17.72
N ASN A 325 -18.51 -19.18 16.61
CA ASN A 325 -19.91 -19.22 16.17
C ASN A 325 -20.68 -20.42 16.77
N VAL A 326 -20.55 -20.65 18.07
CA VAL A 326 -21.25 -21.70 18.82
C VAL A 326 -21.79 -21.15 20.15
N ASN A 327 -22.94 -21.65 20.62
CA ASN A 327 -23.59 -21.15 21.84
C ASN A 327 -22.65 -21.10 23.05
N ALA A 328 -21.82 -22.13 23.22
CA ALA A 328 -20.87 -22.20 24.34
C ALA A 328 -19.79 -21.11 24.29
N ALA A 329 -19.45 -20.59 23.12
CA ALA A 329 -18.46 -19.52 22.95
C ALA A 329 -19.08 -18.14 23.21
N LEU A 330 -20.38 -17.96 22.93
CA LEU A 330 -21.11 -16.71 23.15
C LEU A 330 -21.54 -16.49 24.62
N GLN A 331 -21.38 -17.51 25.47
CA GLN A 331 -21.69 -17.46 26.90
C GLN A 331 -20.48 -17.17 27.81
N ARG A 332 -19.28 -17.05 27.23
CA ARG A 332 -18.02 -16.76 27.94
C ARG A 332 -17.69 -15.27 27.89
#